data_AF-A0A9X3ELN8-F1
#
_entry.id   AF-A0A9X3ELN8-F1
#
_cell.length_a   1.000
_cell.length_b   1.000
_cell.length_c   1.000
_cell.angle_alpha   90.00
_cell.angle_beta   90.00
_cell.angle_gamma   90.00
#
_symmetry.space_group_name_H-M   'P 1'
#
loop_
_entity.id
_entity.type
_entity.pdbx_description
1 polymer ?
#
loop_
_entity_poly.entity_id
_entity_poly.type
_entity_poly.pdbx_seq_one_letter_code
_entity_poly.pdbx_strand_id
1 'polypeptide(L)'
;MHFRALLLPYLALSTLVFGCTPDSKNIGDTLETDSDATAATGDETEGQSSTDGVTPSTSAPGTTGDDPSASDPSVSGTSGVGTTGDDPSASDPSVSGTSGPDTETTGGSTGFDRFTLYTAAGPCPPRADCDGFVELTGTGILRVEKFGDVGNPVLEVEIEATDFAQALEVFADPALLEVLDSPDPLCDPPTDILEQMEVVVNGTLHDAATTTCSQVPLQAARKVAEELRLKYAP
;
A
#
# COMPACT_ATOMS: atom_id res chain seq x y z
N MET A 1 -10.13 -23.90 47.58
CA MET A 1 -10.24 -25.26 47.00
C MET A 1 -11.56 -25.34 46.26
N HIS A 2 -11.56 -25.28 44.93
CA HIS A 2 -12.61 -25.80 44.02
C HIS A 2 -12.00 -25.74 42.60
N PHE A 3 -11.42 -26.86 42.16
CA PHE A 3 -10.89 -27.05 40.80
C PHE A 3 -12.07 -27.29 39.86
N ARG A 4 -12.24 -26.45 38.83
CA ARG A 4 -13.08 -26.77 37.67
C ARG A 4 -12.16 -26.99 36.46
N ALA A 5 -11.94 -28.25 36.16
CA ALA A 5 -11.36 -28.74 34.92
C ALA A 5 -12.49 -28.84 33.87
N LEU A 6 -12.30 -28.19 32.72
CA LEU A 6 -13.04 -28.41 31.48
C LEU A 6 -11.97 -28.43 30.37
N LEU A 7 -11.43 -29.61 30.05
CA LEU A 7 -11.84 -30.48 28.93
C LEU A 7 -11.92 -29.72 27.59
N LEU A 8 -10.77 -29.67 26.91
CA LEU A 8 -10.65 -29.38 25.48
C LEU A 8 -11.28 -30.52 24.66
N PRO A 9 -12.12 -30.23 23.65
CA PRO A 9 -12.41 -31.19 22.59
C PRO A 9 -11.31 -31.14 21.53
N TYR A 10 -10.54 -32.22 21.50
CA TYR A 10 -9.73 -32.70 20.38
C TYR A 10 -10.64 -32.90 19.15
N LEU A 11 -10.42 -32.18 18.05
CA LEU A 11 -11.03 -32.52 16.75
C LEU A 11 -10.04 -32.32 15.59
N ALA A 12 -9.52 -33.46 15.17
CA ALA A 12 -9.24 -33.90 13.80
C ALA A 12 -8.47 -32.95 12.85
N LEU A 13 -7.16 -33.18 12.84
CA LEU A 13 -6.24 -32.95 11.74
C LEU A 13 -6.72 -33.72 10.48
N SER A 14 -7.32 -33.04 9.50
CA SER A 14 -7.54 -33.61 8.15
C SER A 14 -6.38 -33.22 7.24
N THR A 15 -5.47 -34.16 7.03
CA THR A 15 -4.42 -34.11 6.02
C THR A 15 -5.02 -34.41 4.65
N LEU A 16 -5.30 -33.35 3.88
CA LEU A 16 -5.54 -33.47 2.44
C LEU A 16 -4.17 -33.52 1.73
N VAL A 17 -3.72 -34.74 1.46
CA VAL A 17 -2.60 -35.02 0.57
C VAL A 17 -3.11 -34.84 -0.86
N PHE A 18 -2.87 -33.67 -1.46
CA PHE A 18 -3.00 -33.50 -2.89
C PHE A 18 -1.77 -34.11 -3.58
N GLY A 19 -1.96 -35.32 -4.12
CA GLY A 19 -1.02 -35.94 -5.03
C GLY A 19 -1.10 -35.26 -6.40
N CYS A 20 -0.13 -34.40 -6.71
CA CYS A 20 0.18 -34.03 -8.09
C CYS A 20 1.12 -35.07 -8.68
N THR A 21 0.55 -35.98 -9.47
CA THR A 21 1.28 -36.87 -10.38
C THR A 21 1.89 -36.05 -11.54
N PRO A 22 3.21 -36.10 -11.79
CA PRO A 22 3.75 -35.57 -13.03
C PRO A 22 3.56 -36.58 -14.17
N ASP A 23 2.70 -36.24 -15.13
CA ASP A 23 2.58 -36.94 -16.40
C ASP A 23 3.86 -36.70 -17.22
N SER A 24 4.72 -37.72 -17.24
CA SER A 24 5.95 -37.74 -18.03
C SER A 24 5.63 -38.14 -19.48
N LYS A 25 5.47 -37.15 -20.36
CA LYS A 25 5.60 -37.38 -21.81
C LYS A 25 7.01 -37.05 -22.28
N ASN A 26 7.81 -38.11 -22.23
CA ASN A 26 9.07 -38.26 -22.93
C ASN A 26 8.81 -38.33 -24.44
N ILE A 27 9.16 -37.27 -25.17
CA ILE A 27 9.44 -37.29 -26.62
C ILE A 27 10.80 -36.61 -26.70
N GLY A 28 11.88 -37.36 -26.86
CA GLY A 28 12.20 -37.93 -28.15
C GLY A 28 13.41 -37.15 -28.68
N ASP A 29 14.55 -37.53 -28.11
CA ASP A 29 15.90 -37.33 -28.62
C ASP A 29 15.96 -37.48 -30.14
N THR A 30 16.55 -36.52 -30.87
CA THR A 30 17.28 -36.79 -32.13
C THR A 30 18.04 -35.56 -32.64
N LEU A 31 19.37 -35.69 -32.56
CA LEU A 31 20.39 -35.33 -33.56
C LEU A 31 20.73 -33.85 -33.84
N GLU A 32 21.94 -33.51 -33.35
CA GLU A 32 23.10 -32.98 -34.09
C GLU A 32 22.84 -32.17 -35.36
N THR A 33 23.39 -30.96 -35.45
CA THR A 33 24.33 -30.58 -36.54
C THR A 33 25.13 -29.33 -36.12
N ASP A 34 26.42 -29.41 -36.41
CA ASP A 34 27.50 -28.43 -36.24
C ASP A 34 27.33 -27.08 -36.95
N SER A 35 28.23 -26.16 -36.56
CA SER A 35 28.78 -25.04 -37.37
C SER A 35 27.80 -23.89 -37.68
N ASP A 36 28.17 -22.63 -37.77
CA ASP A 36 29.46 -22.03 -38.10
C ASP A 36 29.40 -20.55 -37.67
N ALA A 37 30.57 -19.99 -37.40
CA ALA A 37 30.74 -18.57 -37.18
C ALA A 37 30.59 -17.83 -38.52
N THR A 38 29.92 -16.69 -38.55
CA THR A 38 30.21 -15.69 -39.57
C THR A 38 30.06 -14.29 -38.98
N ALA A 39 31.21 -13.67 -38.75
CA ALA A 39 31.34 -12.24 -38.61
C ALA A 39 30.96 -11.58 -39.95
N ALA A 40 30.11 -10.57 -39.89
CA ALA A 40 29.92 -9.62 -40.98
C ALA A 40 30.15 -8.21 -40.43
N THR A 41 31.37 -7.73 -40.62
CA THR A 41 31.70 -6.31 -40.77
C THR A 41 31.06 -5.77 -42.04
N GLY A 42 30.43 -4.60 -41.93
CA GLY A 42 29.98 -3.78 -43.07
C GLY A 42 29.29 -2.54 -42.50
N ASP A 43 29.96 -1.41 -42.32
CA ASP A 43 30.41 -0.44 -43.34
C ASP A 43 29.42 0.73 -43.41
N GLU A 44 30.01 1.90 -43.64
CA GLU A 44 29.53 3.23 -43.32
C GLU A 44 28.40 3.68 -44.26
N THR A 45 27.43 4.43 -43.75
CA THR A 45 26.76 5.45 -44.58
C THR A 45 26.38 6.64 -43.72
N GLU A 46 27.21 7.68 -43.83
CA GLU A 46 26.90 9.04 -43.48
C GLU A 46 25.62 9.50 -44.19
N GLY A 47 24.68 10.06 -43.42
CA GLY A 47 23.48 10.70 -43.91
C GLY A 47 23.18 11.93 -43.07
N GLN A 48 23.97 12.98 -43.25
CA GLN A 48 23.60 14.34 -42.85
C GLN A 48 22.29 14.73 -43.55
N SER A 49 21.28 15.09 -42.78
CA SER A 49 20.25 16.02 -43.27
C SER A 49 19.81 16.91 -42.11
N SER A 50 20.27 18.15 -42.20
CA SER A 50 19.78 19.28 -41.42
C SER A 50 18.31 19.54 -41.75
N THR A 51 17.48 19.69 -40.72
CA THR A 51 16.35 20.61 -40.79
C THR A 51 16.28 21.42 -39.52
N ASP A 52 16.48 22.71 -39.72
CA ASP A 52 16.26 23.82 -38.82
C ASP A 52 14.86 23.83 -38.18
N GLY A 53 14.83 24.33 -36.96
CA GLY A 53 13.82 25.29 -36.51
C GLY A 53 12.48 24.72 -36.06
N VAL A 54 12.23 24.81 -34.75
CA VAL A 54 11.21 25.72 -34.18
C VAL A 54 11.28 25.61 -32.64
N THR A 55 11.86 26.62 -32.01
CA THR A 55 11.49 27.06 -30.65
C THR A 55 10.43 28.16 -30.78
N PRO A 56 9.38 28.11 -29.97
CA PRO A 56 9.01 29.30 -29.19
C PRO A 56 8.76 28.89 -27.72
N SER A 57 9.52 29.46 -26.80
CA SER A 57 9.15 30.68 -26.08
C SER A 57 8.18 30.44 -24.94
N THR A 58 8.78 30.41 -23.75
CA THR A 58 8.20 30.72 -22.45
C THR A 58 7.35 31.99 -22.52
N SER A 59 6.13 31.96 -21.96
CA SER A 59 5.39 33.16 -21.54
C SER A 59 4.31 32.78 -20.52
N ALA A 60 4.65 32.89 -19.24
CA ALA A 60 3.78 33.47 -18.22
C ALA A 60 4.48 34.77 -17.80
N PRO A 61 3.80 35.93 -17.74
CA PRO A 61 3.13 36.30 -16.49
C PRO A 61 1.91 37.25 -16.61
N GLY A 62 1.14 37.33 -15.53
CA GLY A 62 0.13 38.37 -15.22
C GLY A 62 -0.84 37.77 -14.19
N THR A 63 -0.82 38.07 -12.88
CA THR A 63 -0.79 39.31 -12.06
C THR A 63 -2.02 40.22 -12.17
N THR A 64 -2.36 40.83 -11.02
CA THR A 64 -3.49 41.72 -10.64
C THR A 64 -4.77 40.96 -10.28
N GLY A 65 -5.24 40.93 -9.03
CA GLY A 65 -5.55 42.01 -8.06
C GLY A 65 -7.06 41.83 -7.75
N ASP A 66 -7.66 41.95 -6.57
CA ASP A 66 -7.46 42.64 -5.30
C ASP A 66 -8.34 41.87 -4.27
N ASP A 67 -7.89 41.55 -3.05
CA ASP A 67 -8.00 42.33 -1.79
C ASP A 67 -9.46 42.47 -1.25
N PRO A 68 -9.67 42.87 0.02
CA PRO A 68 -10.04 42.01 1.13
C PRO A 68 -11.48 42.25 1.60
N SER A 69 -12.04 41.35 2.40
CA SER A 69 -13.13 41.75 3.31
C SER A 69 -13.11 40.92 4.57
N ALA A 70 -12.49 41.52 5.59
CA ALA A 70 -12.77 41.26 6.98
C ALA A 70 -14.25 41.53 7.27
N SER A 71 -14.87 40.67 8.07
CA SER A 71 -16.07 40.99 8.85
C SER A 71 -16.12 40.07 10.06
N ASP A 72 -15.50 40.54 11.14
CA ASP A 72 -16.01 40.37 12.50
C ASP A 72 -16.83 41.63 12.80
N PRO A 73 -18.04 41.53 13.38
CA PRO A 73 -18.11 41.80 14.81
C PRO A 73 -19.10 40.90 15.58
N SER A 74 -18.62 40.35 16.70
CA SER A 74 -19.13 40.53 18.07
C SER A 74 -20.66 40.57 18.28
N VAL A 75 -21.21 39.73 19.17
CA VAL A 75 -21.57 40.09 20.57
C VAL A 75 -22.47 39.04 21.28
N SER A 76 -22.19 38.90 22.59
CA SER A 76 -23.13 38.71 23.72
C SER A 76 -23.96 37.43 23.91
N GLY A 77 -23.71 36.77 25.05
CA GLY A 77 -24.51 35.66 25.58
C GLY A 77 -24.25 35.32 27.06
N THR A 78 -24.54 36.28 27.94
CA THR A 78 -25.07 36.17 29.32
C THR A 78 -24.37 35.34 30.43
N SER A 79 -24.30 36.01 31.58
CA SER A 79 -23.97 35.56 32.94
C SER A 79 -24.81 34.38 33.46
N GLY A 80 -24.15 33.49 34.21
CA GLY A 80 -24.77 32.55 35.15
C GLY A 80 -23.93 32.46 36.43
N VAL A 81 -24.51 32.88 37.54
CA VAL A 81 -23.90 33.02 38.87
C VAL A 81 -24.13 31.76 39.73
N GLY A 82 -23.21 31.51 40.67
CA GLY A 82 -23.41 30.64 41.85
C GLY A 82 -22.72 29.28 41.74
N THR A 83 -21.99 28.77 42.74
CA THR A 83 -21.88 29.13 44.16
C THR A 83 -20.55 28.65 44.73
N THR A 84 -20.01 29.46 45.63
CA THR A 84 -18.95 29.17 46.61
C THR A 84 -19.18 27.89 47.41
N GLY A 85 -18.09 27.16 47.66
CA GLY A 85 -18.00 26.07 48.61
C GLY A 85 -16.55 25.72 48.90
N ASP A 86 -15.88 26.58 49.67
CA ASP A 86 -14.66 26.25 50.42
C ASP A 86 -14.97 25.24 51.53
N ASP A 87 -14.18 24.17 51.66
CA ASP A 87 -13.33 23.94 52.86
C ASP A 87 -12.31 22.80 52.60
N PRO A 88 -11.10 22.84 53.20
CA PRO A 88 -9.92 22.07 52.81
C PRO A 88 -9.55 20.96 53.79
N SER A 89 -8.40 20.33 53.48
CA SER A 89 -7.58 19.45 54.33
C SER A 89 -8.11 18.02 54.47
N ALA A 90 -7.30 16.98 54.45
CA ALA A 90 -5.90 16.74 54.10
C ALA A 90 -5.79 15.20 54.03
N SER A 91 -4.82 14.68 53.28
CA SER A 91 -3.98 13.53 53.64
C SER A 91 -3.42 12.87 52.38
N ASP A 92 -2.16 13.19 52.10
CA ASP A 92 -1.21 12.24 51.51
C ASP A 92 -0.98 11.11 52.54
N PRO A 93 -0.88 9.84 52.10
CA PRO A 93 0.47 9.29 52.03
C PRO A 93 0.73 8.43 50.79
N SER A 94 1.97 8.56 50.35
CA SER A 94 2.71 7.72 49.39
C SER A 94 2.51 6.20 49.57
N VAL A 95 2.80 5.48 48.47
CA VAL A 95 2.96 4.02 48.22
C VAL A 95 1.81 3.42 47.41
N SER A 96 1.98 2.73 46.29
CA SER A 96 3.12 1.98 45.75
C SER A 96 3.07 2.01 44.22
N GLY A 97 4.24 1.89 43.60
CA GLY A 97 4.32 1.56 42.19
C GLY A 97 3.50 0.31 41.86
N THR A 98 2.70 0.42 40.82
CA THR A 98 2.36 -0.72 39.97
C THR A 98 2.62 -0.24 38.56
N SER A 99 3.78 -0.65 38.07
CA SER A 99 4.08 -0.75 36.66
C SER A 99 3.09 -1.73 36.03
N GLY A 100 2.40 -1.28 34.99
CA GLY A 100 1.78 -2.13 33.97
C GLY A 100 0.34 -2.63 34.24
N PRO A 101 -0.43 -2.91 33.18
CA PRO A 101 0.02 -2.97 31.80
C PRO A 101 -0.06 -1.59 31.15
N ASP A 102 1.04 -1.22 30.50
CA ASP A 102 0.96 -0.47 29.26
C ASP A 102 -0.02 -1.25 28.39
N THR A 103 -1.27 -0.82 28.37
CA THR A 103 -2.13 -1.17 27.25
C THR A 103 -1.53 -0.36 26.12
N GLU A 104 -0.53 -0.94 25.48
CA GLU A 104 -0.09 -0.50 24.17
C GLU A 104 -1.37 -0.28 23.37
N THR A 105 -1.50 0.93 22.86
CA THR A 105 -2.41 1.25 21.78
C THR A 105 -1.95 0.46 20.54
N THR A 106 -2.02 -0.87 20.59
CA THR A 106 -2.03 -1.70 19.40
C THR A 106 -3.50 -1.79 19.00
N GLY A 107 -4.03 -0.68 18.50
CA GLY A 107 -5.23 -0.66 17.66
C GLY A 107 -4.96 -1.31 16.29
N GLY A 108 -4.06 -2.30 16.25
CA GLY A 108 -3.88 -3.18 15.10
C GLY A 108 -5.12 -4.06 15.04
N SER A 109 -5.85 -3.96 13.93
CA SER A 109 -6.84 -4.97 13.55
C SER A 109 -6.18 -6.32 13.77
N THR A 110 -6.74 -7.10 14.70
CA THR A 110 -6.15 -8.38 15.10
C THR A 110 -6.12 -9.26 13.86
N GLY A 111 -4.92 -9.46 13.32
CA GLY A 111 -4.70 -10.25 12.12
C GLY A 111 -4.27 -9.50 10.86
N PHE A 112 -4.23 -8.17 10.78
CA PHE A 112 -3.65 -7.54 9.59
C PHE A 112 -2.13 -7.73 9.55
N ASP A 113 -1.63 -8.33 8.48
CA ASP A 113 -0.20 -8.60 8.30
C ASP A 113 0.42 -7.67 7.26
N ARG A 114 -0.27 -7.42 6.14
CA ARG A 114 0.27 -6.62 5.03
C ARG A 114 -0.80 -6.15 4.06
N PHE A 115 -0.62 -4.98 3.49
CA PHE A 115 -1.24 -4.53 2.25
C PHE A 115 -0.13 -4.18 1.26
N THR A 116 -0.26 -4.57 0.00
CA THR A 116 0.64 -4.14 -1.08
C THR A 116 -0.14 -3.76 -2.33
N LEU A 117 0.16 -2.59 -2.89
CA LEU A 117 -0.29 -2.16 -4.20
C LEU A 117 0.91 -2.13 -5.14
N TYR A 118 0.96 -3.09 -6.06
CA TYR A 118 1.97 -3.16 -7.12
C TYR A 118 1.46 -2.44 -8.36
N THR A 119 2.33 -1.67 -8.98
CA THR A 119 2.07 -0.99 -10.24
C THR A 119 3.23 -1.22 -11.19
N ALA A 120 2.92 -1.63 -12.42
CA ALA A 120 3.89 -1.73 -13.50
C ALA A 120 3.28 -1.20 -14.81
N ALA A 121 4.12 -0.71 -15.73
CA ALA A 121 3.66 -0.23 -17.02
C ALA A 121 4.73 -0.41 -18.11
N GLY A 122 4.31 -0.59 -19.36
CA GLY A 122 5.19 -0.82 -20.50
C GLY A 122 4.77 -0.04 -21.75
N PRO A 123 5.66 0.11 -22.74
CA PRO A 123 7.02 -0.45 -22.84
C PRO A 123 8.06 0.31 -22.01
N CYS A 124 8.90 -0.43 -21.27
CA CYS A 124 9.91 0.14 -20.38
C CYS A 124 11.20 0.53 -21.14
N PRO A 125 11.68 1.79 -21.05
CA PRO A 125 12.95 2.19 -21.65
C PRO A 125 14.14 1.37 -21.11
N PRO A 126 15.22 1.21 -21.90
CA PRO A 126 16.45 0.63 -21.38
C PRO A 126 16.97 1.42 -20.17
N ARG A 127 17.29 0.71 -19.08
CA ARG A 127 17.73 1.31 -17.80
C ARG A 127 16.66 2.17 -17.11
N ALA A 128 15.38 1.94 -17.39
CA ALA A 128 14.27 2.39 -16.56
C ALA A 128 13.73 1.19 -15.77
N ASP A 129 13.15 1.48 -14.61
CA ASP A 129 12.42 0.55 -13.77
C ASP A 129 10.95 0.91 -13.94
N CYS A 130 10.14 0.00 -14.44
CA CYS A 130 8.76 0.30 -14.79
C CYS A 130 7.79 -0.52 -13.95
N ASP A 131 8.21 -0.76 -12.74
CA ASP A 131 7.52 -1.35 -11.63
C ASP A 131 7.76 -0.48 -10.39
N GLY A 132 6.91 -0.68 -9.41
CA GLY A 132 6.93 0.04 -8.15
C GLY A 132 5.81 -0.47 -7.27
N PHE A 133 5.89 -0.14 -5.98
CA PHE A 133 4.88 -0.57 -5.04
C PHE A 133 4.74 0.38 -3.86
N VAL A 134 3.57 0.31 -3.24
CA VAL A 134 3.29 0.86 -1.92
C VAL A 134 2.85 -0.29 -1.03
N GLU A 135 3.62 -0.58 0.01
CA GLU A 135 3.36 -1.65 0.97
C GLU A 135 3.22 -1.08 2.38
N LEU A 136 2.18 -1.47 3.10
CA LEU A 136 2.00 -1.19 4.52
C LEU A 136 2.04 -2.51 5.30
N THR A 137 3.00 -2.65 6.21
CA THR A 137 3.12 -3.83 7.06
C THR A 137 2.22 -3.73 8.30
N GLY A 138 1.91 -4.87 8.92
CA GLY A 138 1.18 -4.94 10.18
C GLY A 138 1.91 -4.33 11.38
N THR A 139 3.19 -3.98 11.21
CA THR A 139 3.98 -3.24 12.22
C THR A 139 3.95 -1.72 12.01
N GLY A 140 3.15 -1.21 11.07
CA GLY A 140 3.07 0.23 10.78
C GLY A 140 4.25 0.78 9.98
N ILE A 141 5.00 -0.08 9.27
CA ILE A 141 6.05 0.36 8.35
C ILE A 141 5.47 0.48 6.96
N LEU A 142 5.56 1.68 6.38
CA LEU A 142 5.29 1.93 4.97
C LEU A 142 6.58 1.76 4.17
N ARG A 143 6.53 0.91 3.15
CA ARG A 143 7.63 0.62 2.22
C ARG A 143 7.20 1.09 0.84
N VAL A 144 8.02 1.93 0.20
CA VAL A 144 7.69 2.53 -1.10
C VAL A 144 8.85 2.37 -2.06
N GLU A 145 8.55 1.79 -3.21
CA GLU A 145 9.39 1.81 -4.40
C GLU A 145 8.66 2.64 -5.46
N LYS A 146 9.28 3.74 -5.87
CA LYS A 146 8.67 4.65 -6.84
C LYS A 146 8.84 4.08 -8.24
N PHE A 147 7.75 4.08 -8.99
CA PHE A 147 7.77 3.79 -10.41
C PHE A 147 8.79 4.68 -11.14
N GLY A 148 9.71 4.10 -11.91
CA GLY A 148 10.72 4.83 -12.67
C GLY A 148 12.09 4.95 -11.99
N ASP A 149 12.22 4.59 -10.71
CA ASP A 149 13.42 4.88 -9.90
C ASP A 149 14.44 3.73 -9.90
N VAL A 150 15.24 3.66 -10.96
CA VAL A 150 16.24 2.59 -11.15
C VAL A 150 17.33 2.66 -10.09
N GLY A 151 17.46 1.59 -9.31
CA GLY A 151 18.59 1.38 -8.40
C GLY A 151 18.56 2.25 -7.14
N ASN A 152 17.46 2.96 -6.88
CA ASN A 152 17.21 3.56 -5.59
C ASN A 152 16.73 2.49 -4.61
N PRO A 153 17.14 2.55 -3.34
CA PRO A 153 16.62 1.63 -2.33
C PRO A 153 15.15 1.90 -2.05
N VAL A 154 14.40 0.85 -1.71
CA VAL A 154 13.05 0.96 -1.14
C VAL A 154 13.09 1.89 0.07
N LEU A 155 12.24 2.92 0.07
CA LEU A 155 12.07 3.80 1.22
C LEU A 155 11.24 3.08 2.27
N GLU A 156 11.72 2.99 3.49
CA GLU A 156 10.98 2.42 4.63
C GLU A 156 10.80 3.49 5.71
N VAL A 157 9.56 3.68 6.15
CA VAL A 157 9.22 4.72 7.13
C VAL A 157 8.10 4.22 8.06
N GLU A 158 8.28 4.43 9.36
CA GLU A 158 7.23 4.20 10.34
C GLU A 158 6.19 5.32 10.24
N ILE A 159 4.91 4.95 10.09
CA ILE A 159 3.82 5.92 9.98
C ILE A 159 3.18 6.20 11.33
N GLU A 160 2.46 7.32 11.42
CA GLU A 160 1.78 7.70 12.65
C GLU A 160 0.67 6.69 12.99
N ALA A 161 0.49 6.38 14.27
CA ALA A 161 -0.49 5.38 14.72
C ALA A 161 -1.93 5.71 14.28
N THR A 162 -2.28 7.00 14.19
CA THR A 162 -3.60 7.46 13.72
C THR A 162 -3.81 7.14 12.23
N ASP A 163 -2.80 7.35 11.41
CA ASP A 163 -2.85 7.06 9.97
C ASP A 163 -2.86 5.55 9.73
N PHE A 164 -2.09 4.80 10.52
CA PHE A 164 -2.11 3.34 10.50
C PHE A 164 -3.51 2.82 10.81
N ALA A 165 -4.13 3.26 11.91
CA ALA A 165 -5.48 2.83 12.27
C ALA A 165 -6.52 3.13 11.17
N GLN A 166 -6.45 4.31 10.55
CA GLN A 166 -7.33 4.67 9.42
C GLN A 166 -7.09 3.78 8.19
N ALA A 167 -5.85 3.46 7.89
CA ALA A 167 -5.51 2.58 6.77
C ALA A 167 -6.07 1.17 6.98
N LEU A 168 -6.04 0.66 8.22
CA LEU A 168 -6.58 -0.65 8.57
C LEU A 168 -8.10 -0.77 8.37
N GLU A 169 -8.86 0.32 8.56
CA GLU A 169 -10.30 0.33 8.29
C GLU A 169 -10.62 0.04 6.82
N VAL A 170 -9.69 0.36 5.91
CA VAL A 170 -9.85 0.15 4.46
C VAL A 170 -9.17 -1.13 4.00
N PHE A 171 -7.92 -1.37 4.39
CA PHE A 171 -7.16 -2.51 3.90
C PHE A 171 -7.62 -3.85 4.48
N ALA A 172 -8.24 -3.86 5.66
CA ALA A 172 -8.83 -5.04 6.25
C ALA A 172 -10.38 -5.07 6.12
N ASP A 173 -10.95 -4.22 5.25
CA ASP A 173 -12.41 -4.22 4.99
C ASP A 173 -12.83 -5.57 4.39
N PRO A 174 -13.78 -6.31 4.99
CA PRO A 174 -14.29 -7.56 4.43
C PRO A 174 -14.79 -7.45 2.99
N ALA A 175 -15.35 -6.30 2.58
CA ALA A 175 -15.80 -6.08 1.22
C ALA A 175 -14.64 -5.95 0.23
N LEU A 176 -13.47 -5.47 0.67
CA LEU A 176 -12.25 -5.50 -0.13
C LEU A 176 -11.77 -6.94 -0.30
N LEU A 177 -11.69 -7.70 0.79
CA LEU A 177 -11.23 -9.09 0.76
C LEU A 177 -12.12 -9.97 -0.13
N GLU A 178 -13.45 -9.81 -0.04
CA GLU A 178 -14.40 -10.54 -0.89
C GLU A 178 -14.19 -10.22 -2.39
N VAL A 179 -13.87 -8.98 -2.73
CA VAL A 179 -13.55 -8.60 -4.11
C VAL A 179 -12.24 -9.25 -4.55
N LEU A 180 -11.20 -9.24 -3.72
CA LEU A 180 -9.90 -9.83 -4.08
C LEU A 180 -9.97 -11.36 -4.20
N ASP A 181 -10.82 -12.03 -3.41
CA ASP A 181 -11.02 -13.48 -3.48
C ASP A 181 -11.93 -13.95 -4.62
N SER A 182 -12.48 -13.02 -5.41
CA SER A 182 -13.37 -13.35 -6.51
C SER A 182 -12.65 -14.22 -7.55
N PRO A 183 -13.21 -15.38 -7.93
CA PRO A 183 -12.60 -16.24 -8.95
C PRO A 183 -12.74 -15.67 -10.37
N ASP A 184 -13.66 -14.73 -10.56
CA ASP A 184 -13.89 -14.07 -11.83
C ASP A 184 -12.87 -12.95 -12.04
N PRO A 185 -12.35 -12.76 -13.27
CA PRO A 185 -11.50 -11.62 -13.57
C PRO A 185 -12.27 -10.33 -13.25
N LEU A 186 -11.70 -9.52 -12.36
CA LEU A 186 -12.36 -8.33 -11.80
C LEU A 186 -12.65 -7.25 -12.85
N CYS A 187 -11.89 -7.26 -13.94
CA CYS A 187 -11.72 -6.17 -14.89
C CYS A 187 -10.85 -6.66 -16.06
N ASP A 188 -11.06 -6.07 -17.24
CA ASP A 188 -10.20 -6.29 -18.40
C ASP A 188 -9.05 -5.27 -18.37
N PRO A 189 -7.82 -5.66 -18.00
CA PRO A 189 -6.71 -4.73 -17.96
C PRO A 189 -6.33 -4.29 -19.38
N PRO A 190 -6.01 -3.01 -19.61
CA PRO A 190 -5.27 -2.62 -20.80
C PRO A 190 -3.91 -3.35 -20.82
N THR A 191 -3.39 -3.70 -22.00
CA THR A 191 -2.21 -4.58 -22.13
C THR A 191 -0.89 -3.94 -21.69
N ASP A 192 -0.88 -2.63 -21.46
CA ASP A 192 0.30 -1.79 -21.23
C ASP A 192 0.45 -1.32 -19.77
N ILE A 193 -0.54 -1.55 -18.90
CA ILE A 193 -0.49 -1.21 -17.48
C ILE A 193 -0.92 -2.45 -16.69
N LEU A 194 -0.18 -2.77 -15.64
CA LEU A 194 -0.51 -3.80 -14.68
C LEU A 194 -0.59 -3.17 -13.30
N GLU A 195 -1.66 -3.50 -12.59
CA GLU A 195 -1.84 -3.14 -11.19
C GLU A 195 -2.30 -4.41 -10.50
N GLN A 196 -1.66 -4.75 -9.38
CA GLN A 196 -2.02 -5.89 -8.55
C GLN A 196 -2.16 -5.41 -7.12
N MET A 197 -3.23 -5.84 -6.46
CA MET A 197 -3.47 -5.53 -5.06
C MET A 197 -3.42 -6.82 -4.27
N GLU A 198 -2.66 -6.79 -3.17
CA GLU A 198 -2.49 -7.90 -2.24
C GLU A 198 -2.84 -7.44 -0.83
N VAL A 199 -3.58 -8.28 -0.10
CA VAL A 199 -3.81 -8.12 1.33
C VAL A 199 -3.54 -9.44 2.04
N VAL A 200 -2.76 -9.40 3.11
CA VAL A 200 -2.54 -10.54 3.98
C VAL A 200 -3.22 -10.28 5.32
N VAL A 201 -4.20 -11.13 5.65
CA VAL A 201 -4.93 -11.09 6.92
C VAL A 201 -4.92 -12.48 7.56
N ASN A 202 -4.44 -12.59 8.79
CA ASN A 202 -4.27 -13.83 9.56
C ASN A 202 -3.45 -14.88 8.78
N GLY A 203 -2.43 -14.44 8.06
CA GLY A 203 -1.60 -15.26 7.19
C GLY A 203 -2.27 -15.74 5.91
N THR A 204 -3.51 -15.30 5.61
CA THR A 204 -4.21 -15.60 4.36
C THR A 204 -3.97 -14.48 3.36
N LEU A 205 -3.49 -14.82 2.16
CA LEU A 205 -3.31 -13.89 1.05
C LEU A 205 -4.63 -13.77 0.27
N HIS A 206 -5.04 -12.53 0.04
CA HIS A 206 -6.14 -12.12 -0.82
C HIS A 206 -5.53 -11.24 -1.91
N ASP A 207 -5.55 -11.68 -3.17
CA ASP A 207 -4.91 -10.94 -4.25
C ASP A 207 -5.68 -11.01 -5.57
N ALA A 208 -5.61 -9.92 -6.32
CA ALA A 208 -6.15 -9.86 -7.67
C ALA A 208 -5.40 -8.84 -8.52
N ALA A 209 -5.44 -9.05 -9.85
CA ALA A 209 -5.13 -8.00 -10.80
C ALA A 209 -6.25 -6.95 -10.75
N THR A 210 -5.89 -5.70 -10.46
CA THR A 210 -6.84 -4.61 -10.20
C THR A 210 -6.70 -3.45 -11.19
N THR A 211 -6.06 -3.63 -12.34
CA THR A 211 -5.92 -2.56 -13.32
C THR A 211 -7.27 -2.01 -13.78
N THR A 212 -7.48 -0.69 -13.65
CA THR A 212 -8.68 0.05 -14.11
C THR A 212 -10.02 -0.33 -13.47
N CYS A 213 -10.03 -1.14 -12.42
CA CYS A 213 -11.29 -1.63 -11.84
C CYS A 213 -11.97 -0.54 -10.98
N SER A 214 -13.28 -0.40 -11.15
CA SER A 214 -14.08 0.70 -10.58
C SER A 214 -14.87 0.32 -9.34
N GLN A 215 -14.70 -0.91 -8.82
CA GLN A 215 -15.32 -1.36 -7.58
C GLN A 215 -14.88 -0.44 -6.44
N VAL A 216 -15.86 -0.01 -5.64
CA VAL A 216 -15.66 0.97 -4.56
C VAL A 216 -14.57 0.55 -3.56
N PRO A 217 -14.49 -0.72 -3.10
CA PRO A 217 -13.45 -1.15 -2.16
C PRO A 217 -12.02 -0.97 -2.72
N LEU A 218 -11.81 -1.32 -3.99
CA LEU A 218 -10.51 -1.16 -4.65
C LEU A 218 -10.12 0.32 -4.79
N GLN A 219 -11.07 1.19 -5.14
CA GLN A 219 -10.83 2.63 -5.26
C GLN A 219 -10.49 3.26 -3.90
N ALA A 220 -11.15 2.83 -2.83
CA ALA A 220 -10.83 3.27 -1.47
C ALA A 220 -9.41 2.84 -1.07
N ALA A 221 -9.04 1.58 -1.32
CA ALA A 221 -7.70 1.07 -1.01
C ALA A 221 -6.61 1.81 -1.79
N ARG A 222 -6.77 2.02 -3.11
CA ARG A 222 -5.82 2.83 -3.90
C ARG A 222 -5.66 4.23 -3.35
N LYS A 223 -6.78 4.88 -3.02
CA LYS A 223 -6.76 6.24 -2.50
C LYS A 223 -5.95 6.32 -1.21
N VAL A 224 -6.19 5.41 -0.26
CA VAL A 224 -5.44 5.38 1.02
C VAL A 224 -3.96 5.10 0.77
N ALA A 225 -3.61 4.13 -0.08
CA ALA A 225 -2.23 3.83 -0.41
C ALA A 225 -1.49 5.06 -0.99
N GLU A 226 -2.14 5.78 -1.91
CA GLU A 226 -1.58 6.99 -2.50
C GLU A 226 -1.48 8.15 -1.50
N GLU A 227 -2.47 8.33 -0.62
CA GLU A 227 -2.43 9.33 0.45
C GLU A 227 -1.27 9.08 1.42
N LEU A 228 -1.05 7.82 1.82
CA LEU A 228 0.10 7.42 2.64
C LEU A 228 1.42 7.67 1.91
N ARG A 229 1.53 7.24 0.66
CA ARG A 229 2.71 7.46 -0.17
C ARG A 229 3.05 8.95 -0.27
N LEU A 230 2.08 9.80 -0.60
CA LEU A 230 2.29 11.24 -0.72
C LEU A 230 2.70 11.90 0.59
N LYS A 231 2.17 11.42 1.73
CA LYS A 231 2.46 11.98 3.05
C LYS A 231 3.84 11.59 3.58
N TYR A 232 4.25 10.34 3.39
CA TYR A 232 5.46 9.77 4.02
C TYR A 232 6.62 9.50 3.05
N ALA A 233 6.34 9.47 1.75
CA ALA A 233 7.30 9.18 0.67
C ALA A 233 7.12 10.14 -0.54
N PRO A 234 7.14 11.47 -0.33
CA PRO A 234 6.91 12.46 -1.39
C PRO A 234 7.94 12.35 -2.51
#